data_AF-A0A6J4XSJ6-F1
#
_entry.id   AF-A0A6J4XSJ6-F1
#
_cell.length_a   1.000
_cell.length_b   1.000
_cell.length_c   1.000
_cell.angle_alpha   90.00
_cell.angle_beta   90.00
_cell.angle_gamma   90.00
#
_symmetry.space_group_name_H-M   'P 1'
#
loop_
_entity.id
_entity.type
_entity.pdbx_description
1 polymer ?
#
loop_
_entity_poly.entity_id
_entity_poly.type
_entity_poly.pdbx_seq_one_letter_code
_entity_poly.pdbx_strand_id
1 'polypeptide(L)'
;MLKIASGEARETIDLSGEEPAKIDEQAPATGKMDLVHYVPLIRRFFRIFLIAFLFFGSMRLWGIDIQVGRMFTRSALSIVLILLLSFITWQLIKARIDQKLKEEMPDDEEEAEEGGAGGSRMGTLLVLLRKFVLAVMFVMVTLIILASLGVNIGPLIAGAGVIGLAIGFGAQTLVKDIIAGVFFLIDDAFRVGDFIETGGTKGMVEHISLRSLRLRNPRGPIHTIPFGSMGTVTNNSRDYIISKLDFRVRYDTDVDRVRKIIKK
;
A
#
# COMPACT_ATOMS: atom_id res chain seq x y z
N MET A 1 25.44 -51.15 33.81
CA MET A 1 24.93 -52.53 33.92
C MET A 1 23.98 -52.60 35.11
N LEU A 2 22.75 -53.12 34.89
CA LEU A 2 21.73 -53.59 35.85
C LEU A 2 21.17 -52.54 36.87
N LYS A 3 19.93 -52.03 36.81
CA LYS A 3 18.55 -52.58 36.75
C LYS A 3 18.02 -53.03 38.12
N ILE A 4 16.75 -52.65 38.40
CA ILE A 4 15.77 -53.17 39.40
C ILE A 4 15.87 -52.47 40.79
N ALA A 5 14.99 -51.54 41.18
CA ALA A 5 13.54 -51.55 41.50
C ALA A 5 13.21 -51.91 42.96
N SER A 6 12.15 -51.27 43.49
CA SER A 6 11.51 -51.45 44.83
C SER A 6 12.20 -50.71 45.98
N GLY A 7 11.55 -49.92 46.84
CA GLY A 7 10.15 -49.61 47.08
C GLY A 7 10.06 -48.83 48.41
N GLU A 8 9.00 -48.02 48.55
CA GLU A 8 8.46 -47.41 49.78
C GLU A 8 9.26 -46.29 50.50
N ALA A 9 8.68 -45.08 50.47
CA ALA A 9 8.65 -44.19 51.64
C ALA A 9 7.38 -43.33 51.62
N ARG A 10 6.34 -43.90 52.23
CA ARG A 10 5.22 -43.32 52.98
C ARG A 10 4.82 -41.86 52.71
N GLU A 11 3.58 -41.78 52.24
CA GLU A 11 2.65 -40.66 52.31
C GLU A 11 2.54 -40.08 53.73
N THR A 12 2.99 -38.83 53.91
CA THR A 12 2.58 -37.99 55.04
C THR A 12 1.67 -36.91 54.51
N ILE A 13 0.38 -37.09 54.75
CA ILE A 13 -0.70 -36.15 54.52
C ILE A 13 -0.53 -35.02 55.55
N ASP A 14 -0.04 -33.86 55.11
CA ASP A 14 -0.11 -32.62 55.88
C ASP A 14 -1.39 -31.87 55.50
N LEU A 15 -2.32 -31.85 56.45
CA LEU A 15 -3.61 -31.16 56.41
C LEU A 15 -3.43 -29.73 56.89
N SER A 16 -2.71 -28.92 56.13
CA SER A 16 -2.64 -27.47 56.30
C SER A 16 -3.04 -26.80 54.99
N GLY A 17 -4.21 -26.16 55.02
CA GLY A 17 -4.89 -25.61 53.86
C GLY A 17 -4.27 -24.33 53.33
N GLU A 18 -3.22 -24.46 52.52
CA GLU A 18 -2.84 -23.46 51.53
C GLU A 18 -2.56 -24.18 50.19
N GLU A 19 -3.51 -24.08 49.26
CA GLU A 19 -3.31 -24.52 47.88
C GLU A 19 -2.15 -23.73 47.25
N PRO A 20 -1.24 -24.37 46.49
CA PRO A 20 -0.23 -23.65 45.73
C PRO A 20 -0.92 -22.77 44.69
N ALA A 21 -0.60 -21.48 44.72
CA ALA A 21 -1.08 -20.46 43.81
C ALA A 21 -1.01 -20.94 42.35
N LYS A 22 -2.18 -21.23 41.77
CA LYS A 22 -2.35 -21.27 40.33
C LYS A 22 -2.13 -19.84 39.84
N ILE A 23 -0.95 -19.59 39.29
CA ILE A 23 -0.69 -18.40 38.49
C ILE A 23 -1.53 -18.56 37.24
N ASP A 24 -2.74 -18.02 37.30
CA ASP A 24 -3.64 -17.85 36.17
C ASP A 24 -2.97 -16.81 35.26
N GLU A 25 -2.20 -17.30 34.29
CA GLU A 25 -1.56 -16.47 33.26
C GLU A 25 -2.64 -16.02 32.26
N GLN A 26 -3.57 -15.20 32.75
CA GLN A 26 -4.42 -14.36 31.91
C GLN A 26 -3.56 -13.20 31.43
N ALA A 27 -2.84 -13.45 30.33
CA ALA A 27 -2.32 -12.40 29.48
C ALA A 27 -3.45 -11.40 29.18
N PRO A 28 -3.25 -10.08 29.33
CA PRO A 28 -4.29 -9.11 29.04
C PRO A 28 -4.63 -9.21 27.56
N ALA A 29 -5.81 -9.76 27.26
CA ALA A 29 -6.38 -9.75 25.93
C ALA A 29 -6.41 -8.29 25.47
N THR A 30 -5.59 -8.01 24.45
CA THR A 30 -5.51 -6.72 23.78
C THR A 30 -6.93 -6.26 23.44
N GLY A 31 -7.31 -5.13 24.02
CA GLY A 31 -8.68 -4.63 24.03
C GLY A 31 -9.29 -4.61 22.64
N LYS A 32 -10.16 -5.58 22.35
CA LYS A 32 -11.22 -5.42 21.37
C LYS A 32 -12.09 -4.29 21.90
N MET A 33 -11.88 -3.07 21.43
CA MET A 33 -12.71 -1.92 21.78
C MET A 33 -14.16 -2.30 21.50
N ASP A 34 -14.98 -2.42 22.55
CA ASP A 34 -16.39 -2.80 22.48
C ASP A 34 -17.22 -1.76 21.71
N LEU A 35 -17.23 -1.90 20.37
CA LEU A 35 -17.99 -1.08 19.42
C LEU A 35 -19.50 -1.07 19.69
N VAL A 36 -19.99 -2.03 20.49
CA VAL A 36 -21.40 -2.13 20.91
C VAL A 36 -21.82 -0.97 21.83
N HIS A 37 -20.89 -0.40 22.60
CA HIS A 37 -21.20 0.65 23.57
C HIS A 37 -21.37 2.05 22.96
N TYR A 38 -20.89 2.28 21.72
CA TYR A 38 -20.98 3.58 21.05
C TYR A 38 -22.28 3.79 20.26
N VAL A 39 -22.96 2.70 19.87
CA VAL A 39 -24.23 2.73 19.14
C VAL A 39 -25.34 3.53 19.86
N PRO A 40 -25.57 3.37 21.18
CA PRO A 40 -26.61 4.15 21.87
C PRO A 40 -26.26 5.64 22.01
N LEU A 41 -24.97 5.98 22.14
CA LEU A 41 -24.49 7.36 22.21
C LEU A 41 -24.72 8.07 20.87
N ILE A 42 -24.30 7.47 19.77
CA ILE A 42 -24.47 8.02 18.41
C ILE A 42 -25.96 8.27 18.10
N ARG A 43 -26.85 7.32 18.44
CA ARG A 43 -28.30 7.51 18.26
C ARG A 43 -28.86 8.65 19.10
N ARG A 44 -28.39 8.84 20.35
CA ARG A 44 -28.84 9.95 21.21
C ARG A 44 -28.44 11.31 20.63
N PHE A 45 -27.18 11.46 20.24
CA PHE A 45 -26.71 12.70 19.59
C PHE A 45 -27.45 12.99 18.29
N PHE A 46 -27.68 11.96 17.46
CA PHE A 46 -28.45 12.10 16.22
C PHE A 46 -29.90 12.53 16.48
N ARG A 47 -30.56 11.94 17.50
CA ARG A 47 -31.94 12.30 17.84
C ARG A 47 -32.04 13.73 18.36
N ILE A 48 -31.11 14.17 19.20
CA ILE A 48 -31.04 15.56 19.70
C ILE A 48 -30.81 16.52 18.53
N PHE A 49 -29.89 16.19 17.63
CA PHE A 49 -29.63 16.97 16.42
C PHE A 49 -30.87 17.09 15.52
N LEU A 50 -31.58 15.98 15.29
CA LEU A 50 -32.80 15.95 14.48
C LEU A 50 -33.91 16.82 15.11
N ILE A 51 -34.10 16.72 16.43
CA ILE A 51 -35.07 17.54 17.15
C ILE A 51 -34.70 19.03 17.05
N ALA A 52 -33.43 19.38 17.25
CA ALA A 52 -32.95 20.76 17.09
C ALA A 52 -33.16 21.27 15.65
N PHE A 53 -32.86 20.44 14.64
CA PHE A 53 -33.07 20.79 13.23
C PHE A 53 -34.54 21.03 12.90
N LEU A 54 -35.44 20.15 13.35
CA LEU A 54 -36.88 20.32 13.17
C LEU A 54 -37.42 21.52 13.95
N PHE A 55 -36.91 21.77 15.15
CA PHE A 55 -37.28 22.93 15.97
C PHE A 55 -36.91 24.25 15.27
N PHE A 56 -35.65 24.41 14.85
CA PHE A 56 -35.21 25.61 14.12
C PHE A 56 -35.88 25.74 12.74
N GLY A 57 -36.14 24.63 12.06
CA GLY A 57 -36.90 24.60 10.80
C GLY A 57 -38.35 25.04 10.96
N SER A 58 -39.04 24.57 12.00
CA SER A 58 -40.42 24.97 12.33
C SER A 58 -40.49 26.44 12.74
N MET A 59 -39.51 26.93 13.51
CA MET A 59 -39.46 28.33 13.93
C MET A 59 -39.29 29.27 12.74
N ARG A 60 -38.53 28.85 11.71
CA ARG A 60 -38.39 29.57 10.44
C ARG A 60 -39.71 29.63 9.66
N LEU A 61 -40.48 28.54 9.64
CA LEU A 61 -41.81 28.49 8.98
C LEU A 61 -42.81 29.45 9.63
N TRP A 62 -42.68 29.70 10.93
CA TRP A 62 -43.49 30.65 11.69
C TRP A 62 -43.04 32.12 11.53
N GLY A 63 -42.07 32.42 10.66
CA GLY A 63 -41.64 33.79 10.37
C GLY A 63 -40.72 34.42 11.43
N ILE A 64 -40.31 33.65 12.45
CA ILE A 64 -39.36 34.09 13.47
C ILE A 64 -37.94 33.79 12.96
N ASP A 65 -37.36 34.74 12.23
CA ASP A 65 -36.03 34.60 11.65
C ASP A 65 -34.92 35.05 12.63
N ILE A 66 -34.47 34.12 13.48
CA ILE A 66 -33.29 34.33 14.33
C ILE A 66 -32.03 34.01 13.54
N GLN A 67 -31.02 34.90 13.62
CA GLN A 67 -29.72 34.74 12.94
C GLN A 67 -29.06 33.37 13.21
N VAL A 68 -29.13 32.89 14.46
CA VAL A 68 -28.62 31.58 14.89
C VAL A 68 -29.33 30.42 14.20
N GLY A 69 -30.66 30.50 14.05
CA GLY A 69 -31.45 29.44 13.40
C GLY A 69 -31.12 29.29 11.91
N ARG A 70 -30.82 30.39 11.20
CA ARG A 70 -30.38 30.35 9.80
C ARG A 70 -29.01 29.70 9.62
N MET A 71 -28.04 30.05 10.47
CA MET A 71 -26.71 29.45 10.43
C MET A 71 -26.80 27.96 10.75
N PHE A 72 -27.52 27.59 11.81
CA PHE A 72 -27.70 26.19 12.19
C PHE A 72 -28.35 25.35 11.09
N THR A 73 -29.43 25.83 10.48
CA THR A 73 -30.14 25.10 9.42
C THR A 73 -29.27 24.90 8.18
N ARG A 74 -28.53 25.95 7.76
CA ARG A 74 -27.60 25.86 6.62
C ARG A 74 -26.44 24.91 6.89
N SER A 75 -25.77 25.06 8.04
CA SER A 75 -24.67 24.18 8.43
C SER A 75 -25.13 22.72 8.59
N ALA A 76 -26.30 22.49 9.18
CA ALA A 76 -26.88 21.16 9.34
C ALA A 76 -27.16 20.50 7.97
N LEU A 77 -27.79 21.23 7.05
CA LEU A 77 -28.06 20.73 5.70
C LEU A 77 -26.75 20.44 4.94
N SER A 78 -25.77 21.34 5.01
CA SER A 78 -24.46 21.13 4.41
C SER A 78 -23.78 19.88 4.96
N ILE A 79 -23.75 19.69 6.29
CA ILE A 79 -23.15 18.51 6.94
C ILE A 79 -23.84 17.22 6.47
N VAL A 80 -25.17 17.19 6.42
CA VAL A 80 -25.93 16.03 5.92
C VAL A 80 -25.57 15.73 4.47
N LEU A 81 -25.52 16.76 3.62
CA LEU A 81 -25.16 16.61 2.21
C LEU A 81 -23.72 16.12 2.03
N ILE A 82 -22.77 16.64 2.81
CA ILE A 82 -21.38 16.20 2.81
C ILE A 82 -21.28 14.73 3.20
N LEU A 83 -21.91 14.33 4.31
CA LEU A 83 -21.91 12.94 4.77
C LEU A 83 -22.53 12.00 3.74
N LEU A 84 -23.61 12.42 3.09
CA LEU A 84 -24.26 11.65 2.04
C LEU A 84 -23.34 11.48 0.82
N LEU A 85 -22.74 12.57 0.31
CA LEU A 85 -21.81 12.51 -0.81
C LEU A 85 -20.57 11.67 -0.48
N SER A 86 -20.02 11.81 0.73
CA SER A 86 -18.89 11.01 1.18
C SER A 86 -19.24 9.54 1.33
N PHE A 87 -20.42 9.21 1.84
CA PHE A 87 -20.90 7.83 1.91
C PHE A 87 -21.08 7.21 0.51
N ILE A 88 -21.68 7.95 -0.43
CA ILE A 88 -21.80 7.49 -1.82
C ILE A 88 -20.42 7.27 -2.44
N THR A 89 -19.51 8.23 -2.28
CA THR A 89 -18.14 8.14 -2.80
C THR A 89 -17.40 6.94 -2.20
N TRP A 90 -17.51 6.74 -0.89
CA TRP A 90 -16.94 5.59 -0.20
C TRP A 90 -17.49 4.27 -0.74
N GLN A 91 -18.81 4.18 -0.92
CA GLN A 91 -19.46 2.97 -1.43
C GLN A 91 -19.00 2.66 -2.86
N LEU A 92 -18.84 3.67 -3.72
CA LEU A 92 -18.31 3.49 -5.08
C LEU A 92 -16.86 3.01 -5.07
N ILE A 93 -15.99 3.64 -4.27
CA ILE A 93 -14.59 3.25 -4.14
C ILE A 93 -14.48 1.82 -3.61
N LYS A 94 -15.18 1.52 -2.52
CA LYS A 94 -15.21 0.19 -1.92
C LYS A 94 -15.67 -0.86 -2.93
N ALA A 95 -16.77 -0.60 -3.62
CA ALA A 95 -17.29 -1.51 -4.64
C ALA A 95 -16.27 -1.78 -5.75
N ARG A 96 -15.55 -0.75 -6.23
CA ARG A 96 -14.50 -0.91 -7.26
C ARG A 96 -13.28 -1.69 -6.76
N ILE A 97 -12.88 -1.50 -5.51
CA ILE A 97 -11.75 -2.24 -4.93
C ILE A 97 -12.17 -3.69 -4.65
N ASP A 98 -13.36 -3.92 -4.09
CA ASP A 98 -13.89 -5.25 -3.82
C ASP A 98 -14.09 -6.06 -5.10
N GLN A 99 -14.58 -5.43 -6.17
CA GLN A 99 -14.72 -6.07 -7.48
C GLN A 99 -13.37 -6.56 -8.01
N LYS A 100 -12.34 -5.70 -7.99
CA LYS A 100 -10.98 -6.09 -8.40
C LYS A 100 -10.35 -7.13 -7.49
N LEU A 101 -10.68 -7.12 -6.20
CA LEU A 101 -10.15 -8.10 -5.25
C LEU A 101 -10.75 -9.49 -5.50
N LYS A 102 -12.05 -9.56 -5.81
CA LYS A 102 -12.73 -10.82 -6.16
C LYS A 102 -12.28 -11.41 -7.49
N GLU A 103 -11.96 -10.56 -8.47
CA GLU A 103 -11.43 -11.03 -9.77
C GLU A 103 -10.03 -11.66 -9.64
N GLU A 104 -9.27 -11.31 -8.59
CA GLU A 104 -7.88 -11.75 -8.41
C GLU A 104 -7.70 -12.80 -7.30
N MET A 105 -8.76 -13.02 -6.51
CA MET A 105 -8.87 -14.07 -5.50
C MET A 105 -10.22 -14.79 -5.72
N PRO A 106 -10.30 -15.78 -6.62
CA PRO A 106 -11.49 -16.61 -6.73
C PRO A 106 -11.58 -17.44 -5.45
N ASP A 107 -12.57 -17.14 -4.62
CA ASP A 107 -13.12 -17.93 -3.51
C ASP A 107 -12.16 -18.94 -2.84
N ASP A 108 -11.48 -18.50 -1.79
CA ASP A 108 -11.32 -19.35 -0.59
C ASP A 108 -12.39 -18.89 0.42
N GLU A 109 -13.65 -19.00 0.00
CA GLU A 109 -14.81 -18.95 0.90
C GLU A 109 -14.95 -20.34 1.55
N GLU A 110 -14.13 -20.64 2.55
CA GLU A 110 -14.43 -21.55 3.68
C GLU A 110 -13.16 -21.63 4.55
N GLU A 111 -13.30 -21.35 5.85
CA GLU A 111 -12.25 -21.42 6.89
C GLU A 111 -11.22 -20.26 6.92
N ALA A 112 -11.68 -19.09 7.36
CA ALA A 112 -10.81 -18.06 7.97
C ALA A 112 -10.84 -18.16 9.51
N GLU A 113 -10.79 -19.37 10.05
CA GLU A 113 -10.26 -19.62 11.39
C GLU A 113 -8.79 -20.05 11.23
N GLU A 114 -7.90 -19.35 11.92
CA GLU A 114 -6.48 -19.70 12.09
C GLU A 114 -5.62 -19.93 10.83
N GLY A 115 -4.89 -18.87 10.45
CA GLY A 115 -3.54 -19.05 9.91
C GLY A 115 -3.41 -19.23 8.38
N GLY A 116 -3.19 -18.10 7.70
CA GLY A 116 -2.19 -18.05 6.62
C GLY A 116 -2.62 -18.56 5.24
N ALA A 117 -3.70 -18.01 4.67
CA ALA A 117 -3.88 -18.05 3.21
C ALA A 117 -3.13 -16.87 2.56
N GLY A 118 -2.08 -17.19 1.80
CA GLY A 118 -1.23 -16.25 1.09
C GLY A 118 -2.00 -15.48 0.02
N GLY A 119 -2.62 -14.36 0.40
CA GLY A 119 -3.16 -13.41 -0.57
C GLY A 119 -2.08 -13.01 -1.57
N SER A 120 -2.41 -13.05 -2.87
CA SER A 120 -1.56 -12.52 -3.93
C SER A 120 -0.98 -11.17 -3.50
N ARG A 121 0.28 -10.88 -3.89
CA ARG A 121 0.92 -9.57 -3.61
C ARG A 121 0.01 -8.40 -4.01
N MET A 122 -0.82 -8.61 -5.04
CA MET A 122 -1.82 -7.64 -5.49
C MET A 122 -2.95 -7.47 -4.47
N GLY A 123 -3.51 -8.55 -3.92
CA GLY A 123 -4.56 -8.50 -2.90
C GLY A 123 -4.12 -7.72 -1.65
N THR A 124 -2.89 -7.96 -1.17
CA THR A 124 -2.33 -7.18 -0.06
C THR A 124 -2.22 -5.68 -0.40
N LEU A 125 -1.79 -5.35 -1.62
CA LEU A 125 -1.69 -3.96 -2.08
C LEU A 125 -3.07 -3.28 -2.17
N LEU A 126 -4.10 -4.00 -2.64
CA LEU A 126 -5.48 -3.49 -2.70
C LEU A 126 -6.03 -3.20 -1.30
N VAL A 127 -5.75 -4.06 -0.31
CA VAL A 127 -6.14 -3.83 1.09
C VAL A 127 -5.46 -2.60 1.67
N LEU A 128 -4.16 -2.42 1.41
CA LEU A 128 -3.43 -1.22 1.83
C LEU A 128 -3.99 0.05 1.18
N LEU A 129 -4.28 0.02 -0.13
CA LEU A 129 -4.88 1.13 -0.85
C LEU A 129 -6.25 1.51 -0.27
N ARG A 130 -7.09 0.52 0.05
CA ARG A 130 -8.39 0.74 0.69
C ARG A 130 -8.26 1.47 2.02
N LYS A 131 -7.33 1.03 2.87
CA LYS A 131 -7.06 1.67 4.17
C LYS A 131 -6.54 3.09 3.99
N PHE A 132 -5.65 3.31 3.01
CA PHE A 132 -5.14 4.64 2.69
C PHE A 132 -6.24 5.60 2.24
N VAL A 133 -7.08 5.18 1.28
CA VAL A 133 -8.18 6.00 0.78
C VAL A 133 -9.20 6.30 1.88
N LEU A 134 -9.50 5.34 2.76
CA LEU A 134 -10.36 5.55 3.91
C LEU A 134 -9.79 6.63 4.84
N ALA A 135 -8.49 6.56 5.16
CA ALA A 135 -7.83 7.53 6.02
C ALA A 135 -7.86 8.94 5.44
N VAL A 136 -7.54 9.09 4.15
CA VAL A 136 -7.58 10.39 3.44
C VAL A 136 -9.02 10.94 3.42
N MET A 137 -9.99 10.10 3.09
CA MET A 137 -11.40 10.49 3.07
C MET A 137 -11.88 10.92 4.45
N PHE A 138 -11.53 10.18 5.50
CA PHE A 138 -11.88 10.52 6.88
C PHE A 138 -11.34 11.90 7.28
N VAL A 139 -10.07 12.19 6.98
CA VAL A 139 -9.46 13.50 7.23
C VAL A 139 -10.21 14.60 6.46
N MET A 140 -10.46 14.41 5.17
CA MET A 140 -11.16 15.38 4.33
C MET A 140 -12.58 15.68 4.84
N VAL A 141 -13.37 14.65 5.13
CA VAL A 141 -14.74 14.80 5.65
C VAL A 141 -14.74 15.55 6.98
N THR A 142 -13.82 15.20 7.87
CA THR A 142 -13.67 15.87 9.17
C THR A 142 -13.37 17.36 8.99
N LEU A 143 -12.43 17.72 8.11
CA LEU A 143 -12.10 19.13 7.85
C LEU A 143 -13.29 19.90 7.27
N ILE A 144 -14.05 19.31 6.33
CA ILE A 144 -15.21 19.98 5.72
C ILE A 144 -16.34 20.17 6.76
N ILE A 145 -16.54 19.20 7.66
CA ILE A 145 -17.49 19.32 8.77
C ILE A 145 -17.08 20.46 9.71
N LEU A 146 -15.80 20.51 10.10
CA LEU A 146 -15.26 21.58 10.95
C LEU A 146 -15.47 22.97 10.31
N ALA A 147 -15.19 23.10 9.02
CA ALA A 147 -15.43 24.35 8.28
C ALA A 147 -16.92 24.72 8.24
N SER A 148 -17.81 23.73 8.10
CA SER A 148 -19.27 23.95 8.11
C SER A 148 -19.79 24.41 9.48
N LEU A 149 -19.08 24.06 10.56
CA LEU A 149 -19.34 24.54 11.92
C LEU A 149 -18.73 25.94 12.20
N GLY A 150 -18.06 26.53 11.22
CA GLY A 150 -17.43 27.85 11.35
C GLY A 150 -16.03 27.83 11.97
N VAL A 151 -15.43 26.65 12.14
CA VAL A 151 -14.03 26.52 12.61
C VAL A 151 -13.09 26.94 11.49
N ASN A 152 -12.10 27.78 11.79
CA ASN A 152 -11.06 28.11 10.83
C ASN A 152 -10.14 26.90 10.60
N ILE A 153 -10.28 26.26 9.44
CA ILE A 153 -9.46 25.11 9.04
C ILE A 153 -8.13 25.50 8.38
N GLY A 154 -7.83 26.80 8.23
CA GLY A 154 -6.60 27.30 7.64
C GLY A 154 -5.33 26.71 8.29
N PRO A 155 -5.19 26.76 9.63
CA PRO A 155 -4.06 26.13 10.33
C PRO A 155 -3.96 24.61 10.10
N LEU A 156 -5.11 23.91 10.06
CA LEU A 156 -5.16 22.47 9.83
C LEU A 156 -4.71 22.11 8.40
N ILE A 157 -5.19 22.87 7.40
CA ILE A 157 -4.75 22.72 6.01
C ILE A 157 -3.27 23.05 5.88
N ALA A 158 -2.79 24.11 6.53
CA ALA A 158 -1.38 24.48 6.51
C ALA A 158 -0.49 23.35 7.09
N GLY A 159 -0.88 22.77 8.22
CA GLY A 159 -0.19 21.61 8.82
C GLY A 159 -0.24 20.37 7.94
N ALA A 160 -1.42 20.05 7.38
CA ALA A 160 -1.58 18.95 6.43
C ALA A 160 -0.73 19.16 5.16
N GLY A 161 -0.55 20.40 4.72
CA GLY A 161 0.33 20.77 3.61
C GLY A 161 1.79 20.41 3.87
N VAL A 162 2.33 20.70 5.07
CA VAL A 162 3.70 20.34 5.44
C VAL A 162 3.89 18.82 5.49
N ILE A 163 2.92 18.07 6.05
CA ILE A 163 2.94 16.60 6.03
C ILE A 163 2.89 16.10 4.58
N GLY A 164 2.05 16.70 3.74
CA GLY A 164 1.96 16.39 2.31
C GLY A 164 3.27 16.62 1.57
N LEU A 165 4.00 17.70 1.88
CA LEU A 165 5.33 17.95 1.33
C LEU A 165 6.33 16.88 1.76
N ALA A 166 6.34 16.48 3.04
CA ALA A 166 7.22 15.42 3.53
C ALA A 166 6.96 14.08 2.81
N ILE A 167 5.68 13.71 2.64
CA ILE A 167 5.28 12.51 1.87
C ILE A 167 5.69 12.66 0.40
N GLY A 168 5.49 13.84 -0.19
CA GLY A 168 5.88 14.15 -1.57
C GLY A 168 7.38 13.97 -1.82
N PHE A 169 8.22 14.44 -0.90
CA PHE A 169 9.66 14.21 -0.97
C PHE A 169 10.03 12.74 -0.79
N GLY A 170 9.35 12.01 0.11
CA GLY A 170 9.54 10.56 0.27
C GLY A 170 9.17 9.76 -0.98
N ALA A 171 8.14 10.20 -1.71
CA ALA A 171 7.64 9.54 -2.93
C ALA A 171 8.33 10.01 -4.22
N GLN A 172 9.22 11.02 -4.16
CA GLN A 172 9.81 11.66 -5.34
C GLN A 172 10.51 10.65 -6.26
N THR A 173 11.29 9.73 -5.71
CA THR A 173 12.01 8.71 -6.48
C THR A 173 11.06 7.76 -7.20
N LEU A 174 9.94 7.40 -6.56
CA LEU A 174 8.93 6.55 -7.19
C LEU A 174 8.29 7.22 -8.41
N VAL A 175 7.96 8.51 -8.29
CA VAL A 175 7.41 9.28 -9.41
C VAL A 175 8.43 9.41 -10.53
N LYS A 176 9.70 9.68 -10.20
CA LYS A 176 10.81 9.71 -11.16
C LYS A 176 10.93 8.38 -11.91
N ASP A 177 10.88 7.26 -11.21
CA ASP A 177 10.97 5.92 -11.81
C ASP A 177 9.82 5.66 -12.81
N ILE A 178 8.58 6.00 -12.43
CA ILE A 178 7.43 5.75 -13.30
C ILE A 178 7.50 6.62 -14.56
N ILE A 179 7.80 7.91 -14.41
CA ILE A 179 7.91 8.84 -15.55
C ILE A 179 9.03 8.41 -16.49
N ALA A 180 10.22 8.11 -15.95
CA ALA A 180 11.35 7.62 -16.75
C ALA A 180 10.99 6.31 -17.48
N GLY A 181 10.33 5.38 -16.80
CA GLY A 181 9.85 4.15 -17.40
C GLY A 181 8.94 4.39 -18.59
N VAL A 182 7.91 5.25 -18.44
CA VAL A 182 6.98 5.59 -19.52
C VAL A 182 7.74 6.17 -20.74
N PHE A 183 8.70 7.07 -20.54
CA PHE A 183 9.50 7.60 -21.66
C PHE A 183 10.37 6.53 -22.32
N PHE A 184 11.04 5.65 -21.57
CA PHE A 184 11.80 4.55 -22.16
C PHE A 184 10.94 3.62 -23.02
N LEU A 185 9.68 3.38 -22.62
CA LEU A 185 8.75 2.55 -23.38
C LEU A 185 8.25 3.28 -24.64
N ILE A 186 7.91 4.57 -24.53
CA ILE A 186 7.45 5.38 -25.67
C ILE A 186 8.56 5.52 -26.72
N ASP A 187 9.79 5.76 -26.29
CA ASP A 187 10.97 5.88 -27.15
C ASP A 187 11.48 4.52 -27.65
N ASP A 188 10.83 3.42 -27.24
CA ASP A 188 11.19 2.04 -27.57
C ASP A 188 12.70 1.77 -27.36
N ALA A 189 13.28 2.27 -26.26
CA ALA A 189 14.72 2.20 -26.02
C ALA A 189 15.24 0.75 -25.93
N PHE A 190 14.39 -0.16 -25.44
CA PHE A 190 14.67 -1.58 -25.33
C PHE A 190 13.37 -2.40 -25.27
N ARG A 191 13.44 -3.64 -25.74
CA ARG A 191 12.36 -4.63 -25.66
C ARG A 191 12.78 -5.82 -24.79
N VAL A 192 11.79 -6.61 -24.39
CA VAL A 192 12.04 -7.92 -23.78
C VAL A 192 12.84 -8.78 -24.78
N GLY A 193 13.95 -9.35 -24.32
CA GLY A 193 14.91 -10.11 -25.13
C GLY A 193 16.13 -9.31 -25.61
N ASP A 194 16.13 -7.98 -25.54
CA ASP A 194 17.29 -7.18 -25.95
C ASP A 194 18.46 -7.37 -24.96
N PHE A 195 19.69 -7.43 -25.47
CA PHE A 195 20.90 -7.41 -24.65
C PHE A 195 21.35 -5.97 -24.44
N ILE A 196 21.18 -5.47 -23.22
CA ILE A 196 21.46 -4.06 -22.89
C ILE A 196 22.49 -3.93 -21.77
N GLU A 197 23.11 -2.76 -21.73
CA GLU A 197 23.97 -2.31 -20.64
C GLU A 197 23.44 -1.00 -20.08
N THR A 198 23.21 -0.96 -18.77
CA THR A 198 22.78 0.24 -18.05
C THR A 198 23.21 0.16 -16.59
N GLY A 199 23.55 1.31 -15.98
CA GLY A 199 23.95 1.37 -14.57
C GLY A 199 25.15 0.49 -14.22
N GLY A 200 26.07 0.29 -15.17
CA GLY A 200 27.25 -0.57 -15.00
C GLY A 200 26.95 -2.07 -15.00
N THR A 201 25.72 -2.48 -15.31
CA THR A 201 25.30 -3.87 -15.40
C THR A 201 24.91 -4.21 -16.83
N LYS A 202 25.36 -5.38 -17.34
CA LYS A 202 24.97 -5.89 -18.66
C LYS A 202 24.13 -7.16 -18.52
N GLY A 203 23.12 -7.31 -19.36
CA GLY A 203 22.29 -8.49 -19.37
C GLY A 203 21.17 -8.44 -20.41
N MET A 204 20.51 -9.58 -20.59
CA MET A 204 19.30 -9.69 -21.40
C MET A 204 18.09 -9.19 -20.62
N VAL A 205 17.22 -8.40 -21.25
CA VAL A 205 15.96 -7.95 -20.65
C VAL A 205 15.00 -9.12 -20.52
N GLU A 206 14.69 -9.52 -19.29
CA GLU A 206 13.70 -10.59 -19.05
C GLU A 206 12.29 -10.04 -18.84
N HIS A 207 12.17 -8.96 -18.08
CA HIS A 207 10.88 -8.42 -17.67
C HIS A 207 10.95 -6.91 -17.47
N ILE A 208 9.98 -6.22 -18.07
CA ILE A 208 9.79 -4.77 -17.94
C ILE A 208 8.61 -4.56 -16.99
N SER A 209 8.86 -3.95 -15.84
CA SER A 209 7.80 -3.56 -14.89
C SER A 209 7.50 -2.07 -15.06
N LEU A 210 6.47 -1.54 -14.36
CA LEU A 210 6.15 -0.12 -14.43
C LEU A 210 7.27 0.80 -13.90
N ARG A 211 8.02 0.37 -12.88
CA ARG A 211 9.06 1.20 -12.22
C ARG A 211 10.50 0.70 -12.38
N SER A 212 10.67 -0.51 -12.91
CA SER A 212 11.97 -1.16 -12.92
C SER A 212 12.08 -2.23 -14.00
N LEU A 213 13.30 -2.44 -14.45
CA LEU A 213 13.69 -3.48 -15.40
C LEU A 213 14.37 -4.64 -14.69
N ARG A 214 14.16 -5.87 -15.18
CA ARG A 214 14.93 -7.04 -14.79
C ARG A 214 15.87 -7.46 -15.92
N LEU A 215 17.16 -7.48 -15.61
CA LEU A 215 18.22 -7.93 -16.51
C LEU A 215 18.79 -9.25 -16.00
N ARG A 216 18.82 -10.28 -16.85
CA ARG A 216 19.59 -11.49 -16.57
C ARG A 216 20.98 -11.36 -17.14
N ASN A 217 21.96 -11.42 -16.25
CA ASN A 217 23.36 -11.50 -16.63
C ASN A 217 23.63 -12.88 -17.27
N PRO A 218 24.43 -12.99 -18.34
CA PRO A 218 24.85 -14.28 -18.89
C PRO A 218 25.51 -15.23 -17.88
N ARG A 219 26.05 -14.68 -16.78
CA ARG A 219 26.61 -15.47 -15.67
C ARG A 219 25.56 -16.05 -14.71
N GLY A 220 24.27 -15.73 -14.88
CA GLY A 220 23.16 -16.25 -14.07
C GLY A 220 22.38 -15.22 -13.23
N PRO A 221 23.03 -14.25 -12.54
CA PRO A 221 22.33 -13.30 -11.66
C PRO A 221 21.26 -12.46 -12.36
N ILE A 222 20.19 -12.14 -11.64
CA ILE A 222 19.13 -11.22 -12.08
C ILE A 222 19.31 -9.88 -11.36
N HIS A 223 19.46 -8.81 -12.13
CA HIS A 223 19.56 -7.45 -11.62
C HIS A 223 18.24 -6.72 -11.82
N THR A 224 17.68 -6.16 -10.76
CA THR A 224 16.49 -5.30 -10.84
C THR A 224 16.90 -3.84 -10.73
N ILE A 225 16.71 -3.07 -11.79
CA ILE A 225 17.20 -1.68 -11.89
C ILE A 225 15.98 -0.75 -11.99
N PRO A 226 15.79 0.20 -11.05
CA PRO A 226 14.74 1.20 -11.16
C PRO A 226 15.06 2.21 -12.26
N PHE A 227 14.03 2.65 -12.99
CA PHE A 227 14.21 3.51 -14.17
C PHE A 227 14.77 4.89 -13.82
N GLY A 228 14.45 5.44 -12.64
CA GLY A 228 14.95 6.75 -12.22
C GLY A 228 16.43 6.76 -11.87
N SER A 229 17.06 5.58 -11.72
CA SER A 229 18.52 5.44 -11.62
C SER A 229 19.17 4.97 -12.93
N MET A 230 18.38 4.64 -13.96
CA MET A 230 18.95 4.36 -15.27
C MET A 230 19.52 5.64 -15.86
N GLY A 231 20.83 5.65 -16.03
CA GLY A 231 21.51 6.67 -16.82
C GLY A 231 21.38 6.34 -18.30
N THR A 232 22.50 6.32 -19.00
CA THR A 232 22.55 5.88 -20.39
C THR A 232 22.20 4.39 -20.51
N VAL A 233 21.47 4.06 -21.59
CA VAL A 233 21.16 2.68 -21.96
C VAL A 233 21.85 2.39 -23.28
N THR A 234 22.74 1.40 -23.27
CA THR A 234 23.42 0.92 -24.47
C THR A 234 22.77 -0.38 -24.91
N ASN A 235 22.07 -0.34 -26.06
CA ASN A 235 21.48 -1.53 -26.65
C ASN A 235 22.49 -2.20 -27.58
N ASN A 236 22.84 -3.45 -27.32
CA ASN A 236 23.80 -4.23 -28.12
C ASN A 236 23.10 -5.25 -29.03
N SER A 237 21.77 -5.16 -29.19
CA SER A 237 20.96 -6.09 -29.97
C SER A 237 20.17 -5.43 -31.10
N ARG A 238 20.20 -4.10 -31.20
CA ARG A 238 19.45 -3.34 -32.21
C ARG A 238 20.37 -2.72 -33.25
N ASP A 239 19.78 -2.55 -34.43
CA ASP A 239 20.43 -1.96 -35.62
C ASP A 239 21.70 -2.74 -36.00
N TYR A 240 22.81 -2.05 -36.30
CA TYR A 240 24.06 -2.68 -36.67
C TYR A 240 24.94 -2.96 -35.44
N ILE A 241 25.41 -4.20 -35.34
CA ILE A 241 26.31 -4.65 -34.26
C ILE A 241 27.70 -4.90 -34.86
N ILE A 242 28.73 -4.29 -34.26
CA ILE A 242 30.12 -4.50 -34.67
C ILE A 242 30.79 -5.43 -33.66
N SER A 243 31.17 -6.63 -34.10
CA SER A 243 32.04 -7.53 -33.34
C SER A 243 33.47 -7.45 -33.85
N LYS A 244 34.40 -7.08 -32.98
CA LYS A 244 35.84 -7.11 -33.27
C LYS A 244 36.40 -8.47 -32.83
N LEU A 245 36.96 -9.21 -33.78
CA LEU A 245 37.62 -10.49 -33.53
C LEU A 245 39.13 -10.28 -33.59
N ASP A 246 39.78 -10.44 -32.44
CA ASP A 246 41.23 -10.35 -32.34
C ASP A 246 41.85 -11.72 -32.65
N PHE A 247 42.51 -11.83 -33.79
CA PHE A 247 43.24 -13.04 -34.17
C PHE A 247 44.71 -12.90 -33.76
N ARG A 248 45.21 -13.87 -32.98
CA ARG A 248 46.64 -13.99 -32.69
C ARG A 248 47.30 -14.86 -33.75
N VAL A 249 48.23 -14.28 -34.48
CA VAL A 249 49.07 -14.99 -35.46
C VAL A 249 50.48 -15.19 -34.90
N ARG A 250 51.16 -16.26 -35.34
CA ARG A 250 52.53 -16.54 -34.91
C ARG A 250 53.48 -15.54 -35.58
N TYR A 251 54.58 -15.19 -34.93
CA TYR A 251 55.50 -14.14 -35.40
C TYR A 251 56.14 -14.42 -36.77
N ASP A 252 56.22 -15.69 -37.17
CA ASP A 252 56.71 -16.16 -38.45
C ASP A 252 55.64 -16.15 -39.57
N THR A 253 54.40 -15.78 -39.25
CA THR A 253 53.28 -15.82 -40.19
C THR A 253 53.20 -14.54 -41.00
N ASP A 254 53.11 -14.68 -42.33
CA ASP A 254 52.91 -13.56 -43.25
C ASP A 254 51.54 -12.90 -43.07
N VAL A 255 51.56 -11.68 -42.52
CA VAL A 255 50.36 -10.87 -42.22
C VAL A 255 49.59 -10.49 -43.49
N ASP A 256 50.27 -10.28 -44.63
CA ASP A 256 49.60 -9.92 -45.89
C ASP A 256 48.79 -11.09 -46.45
N ARG A 257 49.30 -12.32 -46.29
CA ARG A 257 48.58 -13.52 -46.66
C ARG A 257 47.35 -13.74 -45.79
N VAL A 258 47.45 -13.49 -44.47
CA VAL A 258 46.32 -13.56 -43.54
C VAL A 258 45.25 -12.51 -43.87
N ARG A 259 45.65 -11.26 -44.14
CA ARG A 259 44.72 -10.18 -44.53
C ARG A 259 43.97 -10.50 -45.82
N LYS A 260 44.64 -11.10 -46.82
CA LYS A 260 44.00 -11.53 -48.07
C LYS A 260 42.97 -12.63 -47.87
N ILE A 261 43.19 -13.53 -46.91
CA ILE A 261 42.24 -14.61 -46.60
C ILE A 261 41.01 -14.03 -45.89
N ILE A 262 41.18 -13.14 -44.90
CA ILE A 262 40.07 -12.57 -44.12
C ILE A 262 39.18 -11.64 -44.97
N LYS A 263 39.76 -10.95 -45.96
CA LYS A 263 39.02 -10.02 -46.84
C LYS A 263 38.19 -10.75 -47.92
N LYS A 264 38.44 -12.04 -48.15
CA LYS A 264 37.79 -12.84 -49.18
C LYS A 264 36.58 -13.57 -48.61
#